data_AF-A0A267FWI7-F1
#
_entry.id   AF-A0A267FWI7-F1
#
_cell.length_a   1.000
_cell.length_b   1.000
_cell.length_c   1.000
_cell.angle_alpha   90.00
_cell.angle_beta   90.00
_cell.angle_gamma   90.00
#
_symmetry.space_group_name_H-M   'P 1'
#
loop_
_entity.id
_entity.type
_entity.pdbx_description
1 polymer ?
#
loop_
_entity_poly.entity_id
_entity_poly.type
_entity_poly.pdbx_seq_one_letter_code
_entity_poly.pdbx_strand_id
1 'polypeptide(L)'
;MLNMKAIIVVLSMAVLASGTSHHRQRRCPEDAEDWHYFNGWCYSLSEAAEGWFGSEKACQKLGGHLASIASREENSFVQALGQCEQNAWIGLVKTDVSDRKFSWWDDAPFNYTERFSININAYYDCVYQSGSNYGRWYNTYCQNQYRSVCMVPAREESKMQHTNVDNGLVVDESVTKDELTNRTMCPEGWLAIEGSCFYVSSKRTNYFNAQISCESMGATVASVSSRREQVLLTMALGCDSRIWIGLEKVKPCLSDSSKSYCYMWMDGSEIGYADWASGHPSSSNEIECTYTLGRWYTTNCYNEYNFVCKKK
;
A
#
# COMPACT_ATOMS: atom_id res chain seq x y z
N MET A 1 8.46 28.45 -2.92
CA MET A 1 9.61 27.58 -2.59
C MET A 1 9.29 26.85 -1.30
N LEU A 2 8.68 25.66 -1.40
CA LEU A 2 8.38 24.80 -0.26
C LEU A 2 9.42 23.68 -0.26
N ASN A 3 10.20 23.63 0.82
CA ASN A 3 11.31 22.71 1.00
C ASN A 3 10.78 21.28 1.10
N MET A 4 11.15 20.44 0.14
CA MET A 4 10.85 19.01 0.07
C MET A 4 11.67 18.29 1.14
N LYS A 5 11.29 18.43 2.41
CA LYS A 5 11.81 17.56 3.46
C LYS A 5 11.11 16.22 3.31
N ALA A 6 11.83 15.27 2.72
CA ALA A 6 11.56 13.85 2.91
C ALA A 6 11.31 13.63 4.41
N ILE A 7 10.09 13.20 4.76
CA ILE A 7 9.79 12.77 6.11
C ILE A 7 10.50 11.42 6.25
N ILE A 8 11.77 11.48 6.69
CA ILE A 8 12.46 10.31 7.24
C ILE A 8 11.75 10.02 8.55
N VAL A 9 10.75 9.14 8.53
CA VAL A 9 10.20 8.57 9.75
C VAL A 9 11.25 7.62 10.29
N VAL A 10 12.09 8.14 11.18
CA VAL A 10 12.94 7.34 12.06
C VAL A 10 12.00 6.52 12.95
N LEU A 11 11.92 5.21 12.69
CA LEU A 11 11.34 4.25 13.64
C LEU A 11 12.19 4.25 14.91
N SER A 12 11.86 5.14 15.84
CA SER A 12 12.41 5.11 17.20
C SER A 12 11.57 4.15 18.04
N MET A 13 11.94 2.87 18.03
CA MET A 13 11.47 1.94 19.05
C MET A 13 12.33 2.12 20.30
N ALA A 14 11.70 2.63 21.36
CA ALA A 14 12.26 2.60 22.70
C ALA A 14 12.53 1.15 23.11
N VAL A 15 13.80 0.84 23.36
CA VAL A 15 14.22 -0.41 23.99
C VAL A 15 14.03 -0.27 25.49
N LEU A 16 13.10 -1.03 26.07
CA LEU A 16 13.19 -1.49 27.44
C LEU A 16 13.00 -3.01 27.47
N ALA A 17 13.89 -3.64 28.21
CA ALA A 17 14.29 -5.04 28.07
C ALA A 17 13.37 -6.06 28.76
N SER A 18 13.65 -7.31 28.42
CA SER A 18 13.34 -8.57 29.12
C SER A 18 11.93 -9.14 29.00
N GLY A 19 11.79 -10.03 28.01
CA GLY A 19 10.68 -10.97 27.87
C GLY A 19 10.77 -11.63 26.50
N THR A 20 10.98 -12.94 26.44
CA THR A 20 11.02 -13.73 25.21
C THR A 20 9.69 -13.58 24.44
N SER A 21 9.61 -12.66 23.48
CA SER A 21 8.45 -12.56 22.60
C SER A 21 8.68 -13.44 21.37
N HIS A 22 8.03 -14.60 21.35
CA HIS A 22 7.66 -15.21 20.08
C HIS A 22 6.77 -14.19 19.36
N HIS A 23 7.27 -13.58 18.28
CA HIS A 23 6.45 -12.73 17.42
C HIS A 23 5.33 -13.59 16.82
N ARG A 24 4.14 -13.56 17.42
CA ARG A 24 2.92 -14.12 16.85
C ARG A 24 2.65 -13.37 15.55
N GLN A 25 2.69 -14.07 14.41
CA GLN A 25 2.25 -13.47 13.15
C GLN A 25 0.73 -13.26 13.22
N ARG A 26 0.31 -12.00 13.15
CA ARG A 26 -1.10 -11.65 12.93
C ARG A 26 -1.36 -11.68 11.44
N ARG A 27 -2.45 -12.32 11.02
CA ARG A 27 -2.79 -12.47 9.60
C ARG A 27 -4.18 -11.92 9.31
N CYS A 28 -4.33 -11.45 8.07
CA CYS A 28 -5.61 -11.05 7.53
C CYS A 28 -6.40 -12.26 7.04
N PRO A 29 -7.73 -12.11 6.89
CA PRO A 29 -8.55 -13.17 6.29
C PRO A 29 -7.98 -13.55 4.92
N GLU A 30 -7.84 -14.86 4.68
CA GLU A 30 -7.37 -15.40 3.40
C GLU A 30 -8.51 -15.47 2.36
N ASP A 31 -9.75 -15.19 2.77
CA ASP A 31 -10.95 -15.31 1.94
C ASP A 31 -11.12 -14.10 1.01
N ALA A 32 -11.22 -14.38 -0.31
CA ALA A 32 -11.78 -13.65 -1.47
C ALA A 32 -11.51 -12.13 -1.68
N GLU A 33 -11.15 -11.38 -0.66
CA GLU A 33 -10.91 -9.94 -0.68
C GLU A 33 -9.41 -9.68 -0.49
N ASP A 34 -8.86 -8.73 -1.24
CA ASP A 34 -7.44 -8.37 -1.15
C ASP A 34 -7.17 -7.56 0.12
N TRP A 35 -7.04 -8.28 1.24
CA TRP A 35 -6.81 -7.71 2.57
C TRP A 35 -5.36 -7.35 2.83
N HIS A 36 -5.15 -6.17 3.41
CA HIS A 36 -3.84 -5.64 3.74
C HIS A 36 -3.72 -5.39 5.24
N TYR A 37 -2.73 -6.02 5.87
CA TYR A 37 -2.41 -5.80 7.29
C TYR A 37 -1.75 -4.45 7.51
N PHE A 38 -2.24 -3.70 8.51
CA PHE A 38 -1.63 -2.50 9.06
C PHE A 38 -1.95 -2.38 10.56
N ASN A 39 -0.93 -2.22 11.41
CA ASN A 39 -1.05 -1.96 12.85
C ASN A 39 -2.08 -2.81 13.65
N GLY A 40 -2.16 -4.11 13.36
CA GLY A 40 -3.04 -5.04 14.09
C GLY A 40 -4.44 -5.17 13.52
N TRP A 41 -4.72 -4.46 12.42
CA TRP A 41 -5.97 -4.48 11.68
C TRP A 41 -5.71 -4.91 10.24
N CYS A 42 -6.78 -5.35 9.59
CA CYS A 42 -6.79 -5.75 8.19
C CYS A 42 -7.78 -4.87 7.46
N TYR A 43 -7.36 -4.35 6.31
CA TYR A 43 -8.14 -3.41 5.52
C TYR A 43 -8.33 -3.95 4.11
N SER A 44 -9.51 -3.79 3.54
CA SER A 44 -9.77 -4.10 2.12
C SER A 44 -10.57 -2.96 1.50
N LEU A 45 -10.28 -2.64 0.24
CA LEU A 45 -11.07 -1.72 -0.57
C LEU A 45 -12.11 -2.54 -1.35
N SER A 46 -13.40 -2.36 -1.01
CA SER A 46 -14.52 -3.09 -1.62
C SER A 46 -14.49 -3.00 -3.14
N GLU A 47 -14.80 -4.07 -3.87
CA GLU A 47 -14.88 -4.01 -5.34
C GLU A 47 -16.06 -3.14 -5.81
N ALA A 48 -17.22 -3.32 -5.20
CA ALA A 48 -18.43 -2.58 -5.53
C ALA A 48 -18.39 -1.15 -4.96
N ALA A 49 -18.95 -0.21 -5.74
CA ALA A 49 -19.28 1.12 -5.27
C ALA A 49 -20.75 1.14 -4.80
N GLU A 50 -20.97 1.53 -3.55
CA GLU A 50 -22.28 1.54 -2.91
C GLU A 50 -22.51 2.85 -2.14
N GLY A 51 -23.74 3.03 -1.63
CA GLY A 51 -24.02 4.04 -0.61
C GLY A 51 -23.35 3.69 0.72
N TRP A 52 -23.13 4.69 1.57
CA TRP A 52 -22.37 4.54 2.83
C TRP A 52 -22.98 3.46 3.76
N PHE A 53 -24.31 3.49 3.98
CA PHE A 53 -24.97 2.48 4.82
C PHE A 53 -24.97 1.07 4.21
N GLY A 54 -24.99 0.95 2.88
CA GLY A 54 -24.83 -0.33 2.18
C GLY A 54 -23.43 -0.90 2.39
N SER A 55 -22.42 -0.03 2.24
CA SER A 55 -21.01 -0.33 2.46
C SER A 55 -20.74 -0.78 3.90
N GLU A 56 -21.29 -0.07 4.90
CA GLU A 56 -21.18 -0.45 6.31
C GLU A 56 -21.80 -1.84 6.56
N LYS A 57 -22.99 -2.10 6.03
CA LYS A 57 -23.61 -3.43 6.12
C LYS A 57 -22.76 -4.51 5.44
N ALA A 58 -22.05 -4.18 4.36
CA ALA A 58 -21.13 -5.11 3.71
C ALA A 58 -19.91 -5.40 4.59
N CYS A 59 -19.28 -4.39 5.18
CA CYS A 59 -18.16 -4.58 6.11
C CYS A 59 -18.56 -5.37 7.37
N GLN A 60 -19.78 -5.17 7.89
CA GLN A 60 -20.33 -5.97 8.99
C GLN A 60 -20.43 -7.46 8.67
N LYS A 61 -20.80 -7.81 7.44
CA LYS A 61 -20.84 -9.22 7.01
C LYS A 61 -19.44 -9.86 6.98
N LEU A 62 -18.39 -9.06 6.81
CA LEU A 62 -16.99 -9.49 6.86
C LEU A 62 -16.45 -9.54 8.30
N GLY A 63 -17.27 -9.21 9.31
CA GLY A 63 -16.88 -9.22 10.72
C GLY A 63 -16.16 -7.96 11.17
N GLY A 64 -16.39 -6.83 10.51
CA GLY A 64 -15.81 -5.54 10.86
C GLY A 64 -16.72 -4.37 10.51
N HIS A 65 -16.12 -3.21 10.26
CA HIS A 65 -16.84 -1.97 10.00
C HIS A 65 -16.15 -1.21 8.86
N LEU A 66 -16.79 -0.15 8.36
CA LEU A 66 -16.06 0.86 7.61
C LEU A 66 -14.90 1.40 8.45
N ALA A 67 -13.75 1.61 7.81
CA ALA A 67 -12.51 1.89 8.51
C ALA A 67 -12.57 3.17 9.35
N SER A 68 -12.20 3.05 10.62
CA SER A 68 -11.76 4.18 11.43
C SER A 68 -10.29 4.47 11.15
N ILE A 69 -9.85 5.72 11.40
CA ILE A 69 -8.48 6.17 11.14
C ILE A 69 -7.96 6.90 12.37
N ALA A 70 -6.90 6.37 12.98
CA ALA A 70 -6.33 6.82 14.25
C ALA A 70 -4.97 7.53 14.12
N SER A 71 -4.35 7.54 12.93
CA SER A 71 -3.09 8.26 12.71
C SER A 71 -2.90 8.78 11.28
N ARG A 72 -1.86 9.60 11.09
CA ARG A 72 -1.46 10.08 9.76
C ARG A 72 -0.99 8.95 8.86
N GLU A 73 -0.23 8.02 9.43
CA GLU A 73 0.31 6.86 8.73
C GLU A 73 -0.84 5.94 8.28
N GLU A 74 -1.83 5.72 9.15
CA GLU A 74 -3.04 4.98 8.80
C GLU A 74 -3.85 5.68 7.71
N ASN A 75 -3.97 7.02 7.77
CA ASN A 75 -4.62 7.78 6.72
C ASN A 75 -3.94 7.59 5.35
N SER A 76 -2.60 7.67 5.32
CA SER A 76 -1.81 7.42 4.10
C SER A 76 -1.95 5.98 3.61
N PHE A 77 -2.01 5.01 4.52
CA PHE A 77 -2.25 3.61 4.19
C PHE A 77 -3.61 3.40 3.52
N VAL A 78 -4.69 3.95 4.11
CA VAL A 78 -6.06 3.89 3.55
C VAL A 78 -6.11 4.56 2.17
N GLN A 79 -5.41 5.69 1.98
CA GLN A 79 -5.34 6.36 0.68
C GLN A 79 -4.62 5.50 -0.37
N ALA A 80 -3.55 4.82 0.03
CA ALA A 80 -2.78 3.94 -0.84
C ALA A 80 -3.59 2.72 -1.31
N LEU A 81 -4.52 2.20 -0.49
CA LEU A 81 -5.46 1.15 -0.92
C LEU A 81 -6.34 1.60 -2.11
N GLY A 82 -6.73 2.89 -2.12
CA GLY A 82 -7.43 3.56 -3.21
C GLY A 82 -6.54 3.96 -4.39
N GLN A 83 -5.24 3.60 -4.36
CA GLN A 83 -4.25 3.88 -5.39
C GLN A 83 -4.16 5.37 -5.75
N CYS A 84 -4.36 6.27 -4.77
CA CYS A 84 -4.31 7.72 -4.94
C CYS A 84 -5.32 8.33 -5.94
N GLU A 85 -6.22 7.54 -6.50
CA GLU A 85 -7.20 8.00 -7.49
C GLU A 85 -8.63 7.91 -6.96
N GLN A 86 -8.91 6.87 -6.17
CA GLN A 86 -10.27 6.50 -5.81
C GLN A 86 -10.70 7.19 -4.52
N ASN A 87 -11.85 7.87 -4.56
CA ASN A 87 -12.55 8.25 -3.34
C ASN A 87 -13.13 7.00 -2.69
N ALA A 88 -13.02 6.90 -1.37
CA ALA A 88 -13.53 5.74 -0.64
C ALA A 88 -14.29 6.15 0.63
N TRP A 89 -15.43 5.51 0.87
CA TRP A 89 -16.13 5.63 2.14
C TRP A 89 -15.27 5.14 3.30
N ILE A 90 -15.31 5.90 4.40
CA ILE A 90 -14.70 5.57 5.69
C ILE A 90 -15.78 5.65 6.79
N GLY A 91 -15.51 5.09 7.96
CA GLY A 91 -16.51 4.90 9.01
C GLY A 91 -16.95 6.16 9.76
N LEU A 92 -16.49 7.34 9.34
CA LEU A 92 -16.83 8.60 10.01
C LEU A 92 -18.21 9.07 9.53
N VAL A 93 -19.10 9.34 10.47
CA VAL A 93 -20.46 9.83 10.18
C VAL A 93 -20.88 10.89 11.19
N LYS A 94 -21.76 11.79 10.77
CA LYS A 94 -22.40 12.76 11.65
C LYS A 94 -23.47 12.05 12.49
N THR A 95 -23.24 11.93 13.79
CA THR A 95 -24.14 11.21 14.70
C THR A 95 -25.13 12.12 15.42
N ASP A 96 -24.83 13.41 15.53
CA ASP A 96 -25.73 14.39 16.11
C ASP A 96 -25.84 15.62 15.21
N VAL A 97 -27.05 15.84 14.70
CA VAL A 97 -27.37 16.98 13.83
C VAL A 97 -27.42 18.30 14.62
N SER A 98 -27.83 18.24 15.89
CA SER A 98 -27.95 19.41 16.78
C SER A 98 -26.59 19.90 17.27
N ASP A 99 -25.70 18.97 17.64
CA ASP A 99 -24.35 19.28 18.15
C ASP A 99 -23.27 19.26 17.06
N ARG A 100 -23.66 19.00 15.80
CA ARG A 100 -22.76 18.93 14.62
C ARG A 100 -21.57 17.99 14.86
N LYS A 101 -21.83 16.90 15.59
CA LYS A 101 -20.79 15.99 16.07
C LYS A 101 -20.61 14.83 15.10
N PHE A 102 -19.35 14.56 14.76
CA PHE A 102 -18.93 13.38 14.00
C PHE A 102 -18.32 12.36 14.96
N SER A 103 -18.58 11.09 14.72
CA SER A 103 -17.89 9.98 15.39
C SER A 103 -17.69 8.82 14.44
N TRP A 104 -16.71 7.98 14.76
CA TRP A 104 -16.54 6.72 14.07
C TRP A 104 -17.71 5.79 14.41
N TRP A 105 -18.18 5.04 13.42
CA TRP A 105 -19.32 4.12 13.57
C TRP A 105 -18.98 2.87 14.38
N ASP A 106 -17.71 2.48 14.42
CA ASP A 106 -17.18 1.34 15.18
C ASP A 106 -16.86 1.67 16.65
N ASP A 107 -17.34 2.82 17.14
CA ASP A 107 -17.06 3.37 18.47
C ASP A 107 -15.57 3.63 18.76
N ALA A 108 -14.70 3.65 17.74
CA ALA A 108 -13.30 4.00 17.90
C ALA A 108 -13.14 5.45 18.43
N PRO A 109 -12.11 5.72 19.23
CA PRO A 109 -11.87 7.06 19.75
C PRO A 109 -11.51 8.03 18.63
N PHE A 110 -12.19 9.18 18.59
CA PHE A 110 -11.93 10.25 17.62
C PHE A 110 -10.73 11.11 18.05
N ASN A 111 -9.54 10.50 18.10
CA ASN A 111 -8.31 11.12 18.61
C ASN A 111 -7.41 11.69 17.51
N TYR A 112 -7.69 11.37 16.25
CA TYR A 112 -6.97 11.87 15.09
C TYR A 112 -7.97 12.48 14.11
N THR A 113 -7.59 13.61 13.53
CA THR A 113 -8.33 14.23 12.44
C THR A 113 -7.33 14.91 11.54
N GLU A 114 -7.25 14.48 10.28
CA GLU A 114 -6.52 15.26 9.28
C GLU A 114 -7.31 16.55 9.03
N ARG A 115 -6.66 17.70 9.19
CA ARG A 115 -7.33 19.01 9.28
C ARG A 115 -8.29 19.30 8.11
N PHE A 116 -9.58 19.22 8.43
CA PHE A 116 -10.78 19.89 7.91
C PHE A 116 -10.91 20.11 6.38
N SER A 117 -11.64 19.21 5.73
CA SER A 117 -12.54 19.58 4.64
C SER A 117 -13.98 19.11 4.85
N ILE A 118 -14.30 18.66 6.08
CA ILE A 118 -15.68 18.38 6.49
C ILE A 118 -16.38 19.72 6.71
N ASN A 119 -17.44 19.95 5.95
CA ASN A 119 -18.33 21.08 6.13
C ASN A 119 -19.31 20.75 7.26
N ILE A 120 -19.01 21.22 8.46
CA ILE A 120 -19.84 21.02 9.67
C ILE A 120 -21.24 21.66 9.57
N ASN A 121 -21.42 22.62 8.67
CA ASN A 121 -22.70 23.28 8.42
C ASN A 121 -23.51 22.58 7.33
N ALA A 122 -22.92 21.61 6.61
CA ALA A 122 -23.64 20.88 5.58
C ALA A 122 -24.66 19.92 6.19
N TYR A 123 -25.71 19.68 5.41
CA TYR A 123 -26.74 18.67 5.66
C TYR A 123 -26.23 17.24 5.41
N TYR A 124 -24.98 17.08 4.96
CA TYR A 124 -24.40 15.80 4.59
C TYR A 124 -23.76 15.10 5.79
N ASP A 125 -24.13 13.84 5.99
CA ASP A 125 -23.77 13.09 7.20
C ASP A 125 -22.60 12.12 7.01
N CYS A 126 -22.35 11.63 5.79
CA CYS A 126 -21.39 10.56 5.53
C CYS A 126 -20.07 11.06 4.96
N VAL A 127 -18.95 10.48 5.39
CA VAL A 127 -17.60 10.96 5.06
C VAL A 127 -16.85 9.97 4.18
N TYR A 128 -16.20 10.48 3.15
CA TYR A 128 -15.24 9.74 2.33
C TYR A 128 -13.84 10.33 2.47
N GLN A 129 -12.84 9.48 2.29
CA GLN A 129 -11.46 9.88 2.06
C GLN A 129 -11.25 10.11 0.55
N SER A 130 -10.65 11.24 0.18
CA SER A 130 -10.38 11.57 -1.21
C SER A 130 -9.03 11.02 -1.67
N GLY A 131 -9.04 10.20 -2.73
CA GLY A 131 -7.81 9.71 -3.36
C GLY A 131 -6.98 10.84 -3.96
N SER A 132 -7.63 11.73 -4.71
CA SER A 132 -6.99 12.81 -5.46
C SER A 132 -6.60 14.06 -4.65
N ASN A 133 -7.05 14.16 -3.39
CA ASN A 133 -6.75 15.29 -2.52
C ASN A 133 -5.98 14.87 -1.27
N TYR A 134 -4.86 14.16 -1.44
CA TYR A 134 -3.91 13.87 -0.34
C TYR A 134 -4.54 13.12 0.84
N GLY A 135 -5.56 12.30 0.58
CA GLY A 135 -6.26 11.54 1.63
C GLY A 135 -7.09 12.42 2.56
N ARG A 136 -7.49 13.63 2.13
CA ARG A 136 -8.37 14.52 2.89
C ARG A 136 -9.79 13.98 2.97
N TRP A 137 -10.48 14.31 4.05
CA TRP A 137 -11.84 13.84 4.33
C TRP A 137 -12.88 14.91 4.00
N TYR A 138 -13.95 14.48 3.34
CA TYR A 138 -15.06 15.33 2.93
C TYR A 138 -16.38 14.64 3.27
N ASN A 139 -17.37 15.40 3.72
CA ASN A 139 -18.73 14.89 3.92
C ASN A 139 -19.61 15.14 2.68
N THR A 140 -20.46 14.16 2.35
CA THR A 140 -21.40 14.23 1.22
C THR A 140 -22.62 13.35 1.47
N TYR A 141 -23.57 13.35 0.53
CA TYR A 141 -24.77 12.53 0.61
C TYR A 141 -24.42 11.05 0.73
N CYS A 142 -24.99 10.38 1.74
CA CYS A 142 -24.76 8.96 2.02
C CYS A 142 -25.19 8.03 0.87
N GLN A 143 -26.01 8.52 -0.06
CA GLN A 143 -26.47 7.79 -1.24
C GLN A 143 -25.49 7.83 -2.42
N ASN A 144 -24.44 8.66 -2.36
CA ASN A 144 -23.40 8.66 -3.38
C ASN A 144 -22.73 7.29 -3.46
N GLN A 145 -22.34 6.89 -4.67
CA GLN A 145 -21.77 5.58 -4.93
C GLN A 145 -20.24 5.71 -4.91
N TYR A 146 -19.63 5.23 -3.84
CA TYR A 146 -18.18 5.09 -3.75
C TYR A 146 -17.83 3.68 -3.31
N ARG A 147 -16.64 3.22 -3.69
CA ARG A 147 -16.01 2.08 -3.03
C ARG A 147 -15.78 2.43 -1.56
N SER A 148 -15.50 1.44 -0.74
CA SER A 148 -15.40 1.61 0.70
C SER A 148 -14.22 0.85 1.25
N VAL A 149 -13.62 1.35 2.33
CA VAL A 149 -12.56 0.63 3.02
C VAL A 149 -13.16 -0.05 4.25
N CYS A 150 -13.18 -1.38 4.24
CA CYS A 150 -13.53 -2.17 5.42
C CYS A 150 -12.31 -2.39 6.29
N MET A 151 -12.52 -2.45 7.61
CA MET A 151 -11.51 -2.75 8.62
C MET A 151 -11.99 -3.87 9.54
N VAL A 152 -11.18 -4.92 9.70
CA VAL A 152 -11.44 -6.07 10.59
C VAL A 152 -10.22 -6.31 11.49
N PRO A 153 -10.41 -6.84 12.72
CA PRO A 153 -9.28 -7.17 13.58
C PRO A 153 -8.43 -8.28 12.95
N ALA A 154 -7.10 -8.12 12.97
CA ALA A 154 -6.21 -9.18 12.52
C ALA A 154 -6.26 -10.37 13.49
N ARG A 155 -6.32 -11.60 12.95
CA ARG A 155 -6.41 -12.81 13.78
C ARG A 155 -5.02 -13.16 14.32
N GLU A 156 -4.95 -13.53 15.59
CA GLU A 156 -3.77 -14.21 16.13
C GLU A 156 -3.85 -15.69 15.74
N GLU A 157 -2.77 -16.24 15.17
CA GLU A 157 -2.68 -17.69 14.99
C GLU A 157 -2.80 -18.37 16.36
N SER A 158 -3.77 -19.28 16.49
CA SER A 158 -3.77 -20.22 17.59
C SER A 158 -2.50 -21.06 17.45
N LYS A 159 -1.74 -21.19 18.54
CA LYS A 159 -0.56 -22.06 18.58
C LYS A 159 -0.93 -23.40 17.96
N MET A 160 -0.27 -23.78 16.86
CA MET A 160 -0.32 -25.15 16.36
C MET A 160 0.19 -26.03 17.50
N GLN A 161 -0.72 -26.69 18.23
CA GLN A 161 -0.35 -27.76 19.13
C GLN A 161 0.34 -28.80 18.25
N HIS A 162 1.66 -28.89 18.37
CA HIS A 162 2.38 -30.04 17.88
C HIS A 162 1.77 -31.25 18.58
N THR A 163 0.87 -31.95 17.90
CA THR A 163 0.47 -33.30 18.27
C THR A 163 1.73 -34.13 18.07
N ASN A 164 2.33 -34.57 19.18
CA ASN A 164 3.40 -35.54 19.19
C ASN A 164 2.92 -36.79 18.44
N VAL A 165 3.32 -36.93 17.18
CA VAL A 165 3.37 -38.21 16.51
C VAL A 165 4.85 -38.57 16.49
N ASP A 166 5.24 -39.40 17.44
CA ASP A 166 6.51 -40.12 17.40
C ASP A 166 6.59 -40.85 16.05
N ASN A 167 7.46 -40.38 15.17
CA ASN A 167 8.13 -41.19 14.17
C ASN A 167 9.45 -40.50 13.85
N GLY A 168 10.53 -41.12 14.33
CA GLY A 168 11.87 -40.57 14.30
C GLY A 168 12.32 -40.19 12.90
N LEU A 169 12.62 -38.90 12.74
CA LEU A 169 13.58 -38.41 11.77
C LEU A 169 14.54 -37.52 12.56
N VAL A 170 15.81 -37.90 12.55
CA VAL A 170 16.91 -37.19 13.22
C VAL A 170 16.90 -35.74 12.73
N VAL A 171 16.60 -34.80 13.64
CA VAL A 171 16.75 -33.37 13.38
C VAL A 171 18.24 -33.08 13.48
N ASP A 172 18.86 -32.72 12.35
CA ASP A 172 20.21 -32.19 12.34
C ASP A 172 20.21 -30.85 13.09
N GLU A 173 20.91 -30.79 14.22
CA GLU A 173 20.92 -29.67 15.17
C GLU A 173 21.87 -28.54 14.72
N SER A 174 21.98 -28.32 13.41
CA SER A 174 22.90 -27.34 12.82
C SER A 174 22.21 -26.13 12.16
N VAL A 175 20.92 -25.89 12.39
CA VAL A 175 20.30 -24.61 12.02
C VAL A 175 20.73 -23.58 13.05
N THR A 176 21.75 -22.81 12.72
CA THR A 176 22.26 -21.76 13.57
C THR A 176 21.15 -20.72 13.83
N LYS A 177 21.16 -20.16 15.04
CA LYS A 177 20.29 -19.04 15.45
C LYS A 177 20.38 -17.81 14.52
N ASP A 178 21.38 -17.81 13.64
CA ASP A 178 21.66 -16.82 12.59
C ASP A 178 20.61 -16.86 11.46
N GLU A 179 20.09 -18.04 11.10
CA GLU A 179 19.07 -18.18 10.05
C GLU A 179 17.68 -17.71 10.50
N LEU A 180 17.39 -17.75 11.81
CA LEU A 180 16.14 -17.24 12.38
C LEU A 180 16.12 -15.69 12.52
N THR A 181 17.28 -15.05 12.36
CA THR A 181 17.45 -13.58 12.45
C THR A 181 17.68 -12.90 11.12
N ASN A 182 17.59 -13.60 9.98
CA ASN A 182 17.63 -12.99 8.66
C ASN A 182 16.33 -12.24 8.34
N ARG A 183 15.92 -11.33 9.24
CA ARG A 183 15.14 -10.16 8.83
C ARG A 183 16.03 -9.44 7.83
N THR A 184 15.56 -9.26 6.60
CA THR A 184 16.25 -8.49 5.57
C THR A 184 16.63 -7.12 6.16
N MET A 185 17.88 -7.00 6.66
CA MET A 185 18.38 -5.76 7.23
C MET A 185 18.69 -4.88 6.04
N CYS A 186 17.75 -4.00 5.71
CA CYS A 186 17.97 -3.04 4.66
C CYS A 186 19.07 -2.03 5.06
N PRO A 187 19.90 -1.58 4.11
CA PRO A 187 20.89 -0.55 4.41
C PRO A 187 20.22 0.72 4.96
N GLU A 188 20.99 1.54 5.66
CA GLU A 188 20.50 2.82 6.17
C GLU A 188 19.91 3.66 5.03
N GLY A 189 18.71 4.21 5.25
CA GLY A 189 17.97 4.97 4.24
C GLY A 189 17.16 4.13 3.24
N TRP A 190 17.14 2.80 3.38
CA TRP A 190 16.32 1.91 2.55
C TRP A 190 15.09 1.39 3.34
N LEU A 191 13.95 1.31 2.66
CA LEU A 191 12.69 0.81 3.19
C LEU A 191 12.61 -0.71 3.01
N ALA A 192 12.31 -1.44 4.08
CA ALA A 192 12.03 -2.87 4.01
C ALA A 192 10.56 -3.11 3.65
N ILE A 193 10.30 -3.64 2.46
CA ILE A 193 8.95 -3.97 1.97
C ILE A 193 9.01 -5.40 1.40
N GLU A 194 8.18 -6.29 1.95
CA GLU A 194 8.05 -7.69 1.49
C GLU A 194 9.38 -8.44 1.30
N GLY A 195 10.32 -8.25 2.23
CA GLY A 195 11.63 -8.93 2.18
C GLY A 195 12.59 -8.36 1.14
N SER A 196 12.26 -7.23 0.52
CA SER A 196 13.15 -6.46 -0.37
C SER A 196 13.42 -5.07 0.22
N CYS A 197 14.50 -4.45 -0.23
CA CYS A 197 14.93 -3.11 0.17
C CYS A 197 14.69 -2.11 -0.95
N PHE A 198 14.02 -1.00 -0.62
CA PHE A 198 13.68 0.07 -1.56
C PHE A 198 14.36 1.38 -1.19
N TYR A 199 14.93 2.07 -2.18
CA TYR A 199 15.49 3.41 -2.01
C TYR A 199 14.78 4.40 -2.91
N VAL A 200 14.31 5.49 -2.33
CA VAL A 200 13.59 6.55 -3.05
C VAL A 200 14.56 7.69 -3.33
N SER A 201 14.68 8.06 -4.61
CA SER A 201 15.55 9.16 -4.99
C SER A 201 15.00 10.50 -4.49
N SER A 202 15.88 11.38 -4.04
CA SER A 202 15.55 12.78 -3.78
C SER A 202 15.62 13.64 -5.06
N LYS A 203 16.35 13.17 -6.08
CA LYS A 203 16.58 13.87 -7.35
C LYS A 203 15.74 13.26 -8.47
N ARG A 204 15.21 14.15 -9.32
CA ARG A 204 14.54 13.80 -10.57
C ARG A 204 15.56 13.57 -11.69
N THR A 205 15.38 12.52 -12.47
CA THR A 205 16.22 12.20 -13.64
C THR A 205 15.38 11.55 -14.74
N ASN A 206 15.92 11.47 -15.95
CA ASN A 206 15.40 10.54 -16.95
C ASN A 206 15.57 9.08 -16.51
N TYR A 207 14.84 8.19 -17.18
CA TYR A 207 14.77 6.76 -16.84
C TYR A 207 16.14 6.07 -16.90
N PHE A 208 16.93 6.35 -17.93
CA PHE A 208 18.25 5.73 -18.11
C PHE A 208 19.22 6.12 -16.98
N ASN A 209 19.22 7.40 -16.59
CA ASN A 209 20.01 7.88 -15.46
C ASN A 209 19.51 7.35 -14.11
N ALA A 210 18.20 7.10 -13.98
CA ALA A 210 17.63 6.44 -12.80
C ALA A 210 18.16 5.01 -12.68
N GLN A 211 18.18 4.26 -13.77
CA GLN A 211 18.76 2.90 -13.81
C GLN A 211 20.24 2.90 -13.43
N ILE A 212 21.06 3.76 -14.04
CA ILE A 212 22.49 3.88 -13.70
C ILE A 212 22.67 4.23 -12.21
N SER A 213 21.81 5.11 -11.67
CA SER A 213 21.86 5.47 -10.26
C SER A 213 21.56 4.26 -9.35
N CYS A 214 20.55 3.46 -9.68
CA CYS A 214 20.24 2.24 -8.93
C CYS A 214 21.35 1.20 -9.02
N GLU A 215 21.92 0.99 -10.21
CA GLU A 215 23.03 0.06 -10.44
C GLU A 215 24.26 0.42 -9.61
N SER A 216 24.55 1.71 -9.46
CA SER A 216 25.65 2.19 -8.60
C SER A 216 25.49 1.82 -7.12
N MET A 217 24.27 1.47 -6.69
CA MET A 217 23.93 1.04 -5.32
C MET A 217 23.69 -0.48 -5.21
N GLY A 218 24.02 -1.24 -6.27
CA GLY A 218 23.78 -2.68 -6.35
C GLY A 218 22.29 -3.05 -6.43
N ALA A 219 21.50 -2.21 -7.09
CA ALA A 219 20.06 -2.34 -7.25
C ALA A 219 19.65 -2.08 -8.71
N THR A 220 18.37 -2.25 -9.04
CA THR A 220 17.78 -1.80 -10.30
C THR A 220 16.63 -0.83 -10.02
N VAL A 221 16.13 -0.11 -11.03
CA VAL A 221 14.83 0.56 -10.86
C VAL A 221 13.79 -0.52 -10.51
N ALA A 222 12.94 -0.24 -9.53
CA ALA A 222 12.21 -1.28 -8.81
C ALA A 222 11.20 -2.03 -9.68
N SER A 223 11.23 -3.37 -9.58
CA SER A 223 10.07 -4.20 -9.93
C SER A 223 8.99 -4.11 -8.86
N VAL A 224 7.73 -4.30 -9.23
CA VAL A 224 6.59 -4.40 -8.31
C VAL A 224 5.91 -5.74 -8.55
N SER A 225 5.91 -6.61 -7.54
CA SER A 225 5.53 -8.02 -7.69
C SER A 225 4.16 -8.37 -7.13
N SER A 226 3.56 -7.50 -6.31
CA SER A 226 2.26 -7.74 -5.68
C SER A 226 1.47 -6.44 -5.48
N ARG A 227 0.15 -6.56 -5.30
CA ARG A 227 -0.69 -5.41 -4.93
C ARG A 227 -0.31 -4.85 -3.56
N ARG A 228 0.10 -5.70 -2.62
CA ARG A 228 0.56 -5.27 -1.29
C ARG A 228 1.86 -4.48 -1.38
N GLU A 229 2.82 -4.92 -2.18
CA GLU A 229 4.04 -4.16 -2.47
C GLU A 229 3.71 -2.80 -3.09
N GLN A 230 2.78 -2.74 -4.05
CA GLN A 230 2.32 -1.49 -4.65
C GLN A 230 1.71 -0.55 -3.61
N VAL A 231 0.81 -1.03 -2.74
CA VAL A 231 0.17 -0.23 -1.68
C VAL A 231 1.21 0.31 -0.71
N LEU A 232 2.14 -0.52 -0.23
CA LEU A 232 3.17 -0.10 0.72
C LEU A 232 4.14 0.91 0.09
N LEU A 233 4.50 0.70 -1.17
CA LEU A 233 5.33 1.63 -1.93
C LEU A 233 4.61 2.97 -2.10
N THR A 234 3.35 2.97 -2.52
CA THR A 234 2.52 4.17 -2.65
C THR A 234 2.36 4.92 -1.32
N MET A 235 2.13 4.20 -0.22
CA MET A 235 2.06 4.79 1.12
C MET A 235 3.37 5.51 1.48
N ALA A 236 4.52 4.90 1.19
CA ALA A 236 5.82 5.49 1.50
C ALA A 236 6.19 6.69 0.60
N LEU A 237 5.77 6.66 -0.66
CA LEU A 237 6.08 7.69 -1.66
C LEU A 237 5.11 8.88 -1.60
N GLY A 238 3.87 8.66 -1.18
CA GLY A 238 2.78 9.62 -1.32
C GLY A 238 2.25 9.73 -2.75
N CYS A 239 1.18 10.52 -2.93
CA CYS A 239 0.39 10.55 -4.16
C CYS A 239 0.75 11.68 -5.14
N ASP A 240 1.79 12.47 -4.86
CA ASP A 240 2.07 13.72 -5.58
C ASP A 240 3.27 13.67 -6.52
N SER A 241 4.04 12.59 -6.40
CA SER A 241 5.29 12.44 -7.12
C SER A 241 5.14 11.32 -8.13
N ARG A 242 5.37 11.64 -9.40
CA ARG A 242 5.61 10.63 -10.42
C ARG A 242 6.94 9.95 -10.09
N ILE A 243 6.92 8.62 -10.02
CA ILE A 243 8.09 7.83 -9.63
C ILE A 243 8.36 6.78 -10.68
N TRP A 244 9.55 6.78 -11.28
CA TRP A 244 9.97 5.71 -12.19
C TRP A 244 9.98 4.36 -11.46
N ILE A 245 9.36 3.36 -12.09
CA ILE A 245 9.46 1.93 -11.75
C ILE A 245 10.08 1.20 -12.92
N GLY A 246 10.72 0.06 -12.67
CA GLY A 246 11.61 -0.61 -13.62
C GLY A 246 10.92 -1.32 -14.79
N LEU A 247 9.66 -0.98 -15.10
CA LEU A 247 8.93 -1.60 -16.21
C LEU A 247 9.17 -0.79 -17.48
N GLU A 248 9.81 -1.39 -18.47
CA GLU A 248 10.12 -0.74 -19.75
C GLU A 248 9.43 -1.48 -20.90
N LYS A 249 8.92 -0.72 -21.86
CA LYS A 249 8.41 -1.28 -23.12
C LYS A 249 9.57 -1.66 -24.02
N VAL A 250 9.69 -2.94 -24.35
CA VAL A 250 10.77 -3.46 -25.20
C VAL A 250 10.39 -3.48 -26.69
N LYS A 251 11.40 -3.32 -27.56
CA LYS A 251 11.25 -3.45 -29.02
C LYS A 251 12.20 -4.53 -29.59
N PRO A 252 11.73 -5.37 -30.53
CA PRO A 252 10.32 -5.54 -30.92
C PRO A 252 9.49 -6.13 -29.78
N CYS A 253 8.19 -5.82 -29.72
CA CYS A 253 7.27 -6.60 -28.89
C CYS A 253 7.30 -8.05 -29.38
N LEU A 254 7.77 -8.97 -28.53
CA LEU A 254 7.83 -10.37 -28.88
C LEU A 254 6.48 -11.00 -28.54
N SER A 255 5.69 -11.39 -29.54
CA SER A 255 4.48 -12.18 -29.34
C SER A 255 4.66 -13.58 -29.91
N ASP A 256 4.46 -14.61 -29.09
CA ASP A 256 4.22 -15.97 -29.54
C ASP A 256 2.72 -16.30 -29.40
N SER A 257 2.30 -17.40 -30.00
CA SER A 257 0.98 -18.05 -29.94
C SER A 257 0.35 -18.15 -28.55
N SER A 258 1.13 -18.01 -27.46
CA SER A 258 0.64 -18.10 -26.08
C SER A 258 0.84 -16.83 -25.23
N LYS A 259 1.81 -15.95 -25.55
CA LYS A 259 2.19 -14.81 -24.69
C LYS A 259 2.75 -13.65 -25.51
N SER A 260 2.40 -12.42 -25.10
CA SER A 260 2.99 -11.18 -25.61
C SER A 260 3.92 -10.56 -24.57
N TYR A 261 5.19 -10.41 -24.90
CA TYR A 261 6.24 -9.78 -24.10
C TYR A 261 6.55 -8.40 -24.69
N CYS A 262 5.68 -7.43 -24.40
CA CYS A 262 5.93 -6.02 -24.74
C CYS A 262 6.63 -5.26 -23.61
N TYR A 263 6.68 -5.81 -22.40
CA TYR A 263 7.24 -5.17 -21.23
C TYR A 263 8.19 -6.12 -20.51
N MET A 264 9.24 -5.56 -19.92
CA MET A 264 10.19 -6.28 -19.07
C MET A 264 10.57 -5.44 -17.86
N TRP A 265 10.77 -6.12 -16.73
CA TRP A 265 11.35 -5.50 -15.55
C TRP A 265 12.88 -5.41 -15.70
N MET A 266 13.48 -4.32 -15.22
CA MET A 266 14.94 -4.12 -15.25
C MET A 266 15.71 -5.16 -14.43
N ASP A 267 15.07 -5.82 -13.46
CA ASP A 267 15.67 -6.91 -12.69
C ASP A 267 15.50 -8.29 -13.35
N GLY A 268 14.85 -8.36 -14.52
CA GLY A 268 14.57 -9.60 -15.24
C GLY A 268 13.46 -10.46 -14.62
N SER A 269 12.75 -9.96 -13.60
CA SER A 269 11.62 -10.67 -13.00
C SER A 269 10.45 -10.85 -13.97
N GLU A 270 9.66 -11.90 -13.76
CA GLU A 270 8.44 -12.13 -14.55
C GLU A 270 7.35 -11.12 -14.16
N ILE A 271 6.54 -10.70 -15.15
CA ILE A 271 5.38 -9.85 -14.90
C ILE A 271 4.22 -10.73 -14.42
N GLY A 272 4.13 -10.94 -13.11
CA GLY A 272 3.01 -11.63 -12.45
C GLY A 272 1.90 -10.70 -11.96
N TYR A 273 2.16 -9.39 -11.93
CA TYR A 273 1.26 -8.35 -11.43
C TYR A 273 1.29 -7.15 -12.38
N ALA A 274 0.13 -6.54 -12.63
CA ALA A 274 0.01 -5.34 -13.44
C ALA A 274 -1.08 -4.42 -12.89
N ASP A 275 -0.77 -3.13 -12.73
CA ASP A 275 -1.70 -2.15 -12.17
C ASP A 275 -1.77 -0.87 -13.00
N TRP A 276 -2.08 -1.05 -14.28
CA TRP A 276 -2.21 0.06 -15.22
C TRP A 276 -3.35 1.00 -14.86
N ALA A 277 -3.07 2.30 -14.99
CA ALA A 277 -4.10 3.32 -14.96
C ALA A 277 -5.00 3.20 -16.20
N SER A 278 -6.20 3.79 -16.12
CA SER A 278 -7.15 3.80 -17.23
C SER A 278 -6.51 4.41 -18.48
N GLY A 279 -6.56 3.70 -19.61
CA GLY A 279 -5.96 4.12 -20.87
C GLY A 279 -4.46 3.82 -21.01
N HIS A 280 -3.86 3.12 -20.03
CA HIS A 280 -2.49 2.62 -20.10
C HIS A 280 -2.45 1.08 -20.14
N PRO A 281 -1.37 0.47 -20.67
CA PRO A 281 -0.28 1.12 -21.40
C PRO A 281 -0.76 1.81 -22.69
N SER A 282 -0.04 2.82 -23.15
CA SER A 282 -0.42 3.51 -24.38
C SER A 282 -0.28 2.59 -25.60
N SER A 283 -1.06 2.86 -26.65
CA SER A 283 -0.95 2.20 -27.95
C SER A 283 0.23 2.68 -28.79
N SER A 284 1.09 3.56 -28.25
CA SER A 284 2.27 4.08 -28.93
C SER A 284 3.17 2.95 -29.40
N ASN A 285 3.69 3.03 -30.61
CA ASN A 285 4.71 2.09 -31.09
C ASN A 285 6.12 2.50 -30.67
N GLU A 286 6.30 3.52 -29.81
CA GLU A 286 7.61 3.95 -29.31
C GLU A 286 8.07 3.20 -28.05
N ILE A 287 9.37 3.28 -27.74
CA ILE A 287 9.87 2.84 -26.43
C ILE A 287 9.31 3.80 -25.39
N GLU A 288 8.64 3.25 -24.39
CA GLU A 288 8.05 4.00 -23.28
C GLU A 288 8.52 3.40 -21.96
N CYS A 289 8.70 4.28 -20.98
CA CYS A 289 9.09 3.93 -19.63
C CYS A 289 7.92 4.13 -18.68
N THR A 290 7.89 3.37 -17.60
CA THR A 290 6.74 3.34 -16.69
C THR A 290 7.01 4.11 -15.41
N TYR A 291 6.10 5.00 -15.04
CA TYR A 291 6.08 5.61 -13.71
C TYR A 291 4.80 5.22 -12.96
N THR A 292 4.82 5.34 -11.64
CA THR A 292 3.66 5.15 -10.77
C THR A 292 3.25 6.46 -10.08
N LEU A 293 1.93 6.59 -9.87
CA LEU A 293 1.28 7.54 -8.95
C LEU A 293 0.37 6.81 -7.94
N GLY A 294 0.56 5.50 -7.76
CA GLY A 294 -0.44 4.60 -7.20
C GLY A 294 -0.90 3.57 -8.23
N ARG A 295 -1.08 4.02 -9.48
CA ARG A 295 -1.27 3.19 -10.67
C ARG A 295 -0.18 3.48 -11.69
N TRP A 296 -0.04 2.61 -12.68
CA TRP A 296 1.07 2.64 -13.65
C TRP A 296 0.70 3.39 -14.92
N TYR A 297 1.63 4.20 -15.39
CA TYR A 297 1.49 5.06 -16.54
C TYR A 297 2.70 4.92 -17.44
N THR A 298 2.49 4.83 -18.75
CA THR A 298 3.57 4.88 -19.73
C THR A 298 3.82 6.31 -20.20
N THR A 299 5.10 6.64 -20.45
CA THR A 299 5.47 7.94 -20.99
C THR A 299 6.87 7.92 -21.63
N ASN A 300 7.28 9.05 -22.17
CA ASN A 300 8.60 9.24 -22.76
C ASN A 300 9.71 9.09 -21.69
N CYS A 301 10.67 8.19 -21.94
CA CYS A 301 11.78 7.86 -21.04
C CYS A 301 12.70 9.04 -20.69
N TYR A 302 12.70 10.11 -21.50
CA TYR A 302 13.51 11.31 -21.27
C TYR A 302 12.88 12.31 -20.28
N ASN A 303 11.63 12.09 -19.86
CA ASN A 303 11.01 12.89 -18.80
C ASN A 303 11.79 12.78 -17.49
N GLU A 304 11.80 13.84 -16.68
CA GLU A 304 12.53 13.80 -15.41
C GLU A 304 11.59 13.56 -14.23
N TYR A 305 11.72 12.40 -13.58
CA TYR A 305 10.97 12.02 -12.39
C TYR A 305 11.89 11.49 -11.30
N ASN A 306 11.40 11.50 -10.06
CA ASN A 306 12.03 10.73 -9.00
C ASN A 306 11.92 9.24 -9.37
N PHE A 307 12.72 8.39 -8.73
CA PHE A 307 12.78 6.96 -9.04
C PHE A 307 12.93 6.16 -7.77
N VAL A 308 12.51 4.90 -7.82
CA VAL A 308 12.73 3.96 -6.73
C VAL A 308 13.64 2.82 -7.19
N CYS A 309 14.64 2.50 -6.39
CA CYS A 309 15.52 1.35 -6.58
C CYS A 309 15.07 0.18 -5.72
N LYS A 310 15.28 -1.06 -6.16
CA LYS A 310 15.00 -2.29 -5.40
C LYS A 310 16.19 -3.24 -5.42
N LYS A 311 16.45 -3.88 -4.29
CA LYS A 311 17.35 -5.05 -4.16
C LYS A 311 16.85 -6.00 -3.08
N LYS A 312 17.32 -7.25 -3.13
CA LYS A 312 17.07 -8.26 -2.10
C LYS A 312 18.15 -8.23 -1.03
#